data_AF-A0A7J6V5W4-F1
#
_entry.id   AF-A0A7J6V5W4-F1
#
_cell.length_a   1.000
_cell.length_b   1.000
_cell.length_c   1.000
_cell.angle_alpha   90.00
_cell.angle_beta   90.00
_cell.angle_gamma   90.00
#
_symmetry.space_group_name_H-M   'P 1'
#
loop_
_entity.id
_entity.type
_entity.pdbx_description
1 polymer ?
#
loop_
_entity_poly.entity_id
_entity_poly.type
_entity_poly.pdbx_seq_one_letter_code
_entity_poly.pdbx_strand_id
1 'polypeptide(L)'
;ELKRICEIDIGLVSQCCLTKHVFKMSKKYLANVALKINVKVGGRNTMLADAISKSIPVVSDEPTIIFGADMSHPHPGEDSSPSIAS
;
A
#
# COMPACT_ATOMS: atom_id res chain seq x y z
N GLU A 1 -7.12 7.39 -15.39
CA GLU A 1 -5.93 7.68 -16.22
C GLU A 1 -4.58 7.54 -15.53
N LEU A 2 -4.11 8.52 -14.73
CA LEU A 2 -2.71 8.58 -14.28
C LEU A 2 -2.18 7.28 -13.68
N LYS A 3 -2.96 6.67 -12.77
CA LYS A 3 -2.57 5.41 -12.11
C LYS A 3 -2.42 4.24 -13.08
N ARG A 4 -3.35 4.09 -14.03
CA ARG A 4 -3.31 3.04 -15.05
C ARG A 4 -2.05 3.19 -15.91
N ILE A 5 -1.81 4.40 -16.44
CA ILE A 5 -0.64 4.65 -17.28
C ILE A 5 0.64 4.36 -16.50
N CYS A 6 0.81 4.98 -15.34
CA CYS A 6 2.02 4.80 -14.56
C CYS A 6 2.23 3.35 -14.15
N GLU A 7 1.27 2.70 -13.50
CA GLU A 7 1.50 1.41 -12.83
C GLU A 7 1.36 0.21 -13.78
N ILE A 8 0.50 0.30 -14.80
CA ILE A 8 0.23 -0.81 -15.73
C ILE A 8 0.96 -0.60 -17.05
N ASP A 9 0.82 0.57 -17.68
CA ASP A 9 1.30 0.75 -19.05
C ASP A 9 2.83 0.95 -19.12
N ILE A 10 3.44 1.61 -18.11
CA ILE A 10 4.88 1.92 -18.11
C ILE A 10 5.68 1.46 -16.88
N GLY A 11 5.03 0.86 -15.87
CA GLY A 11 5.71 0.36 -14.67
C GLY A 11 6.39 1.43 -13.78
N LEU A 12 5.91 2.67 -13.82
CA LEU A 12 6.40 3.81 -13.05
C LEU A 12 5.71 3.93 -11.68
N VAL A 13 6.53 3.98 -10.62
CA VAL A 13 6.07 4.30 -9.27
C VAL A 13 5.50 5.72 -9.20
N SER A 14 4.27 5.87 -8.71
CA SER A 14 3.57 7.17 -8.63
C SER A 14 2.94 7.44 -7.26
N GLN A 15 2.96 8.71 -6.82
CA GLN A 15 2.28 9.17 -5.60
C GLN A 15 1.43 10.42 -5.88
N CYS A 16 0.10 10.25 -5.85
CA CYS A 16 -0.84 11.36 -6.05
C CYS A 16 -1.04 12.16 -4.77
N CYS A 17 -1.12 13.48 -4.89
CA CYS A 17 -1.37 14.40 -3.78
C CYS A 17 -2.46 15.39 -4.19
N LEU A 18 -3.41 15.68 -3.28
CA LEU A 18 -4.40 16.73 -3.53
C LEU A 18 -3.74 18.10 -3.31
N THR A 19 -3.88 18.98 -4.29
CA THR A 19 -3.31 20.33 -4.35
C THR A 19 -3.51 21.12 -3.05
N LYS A 20 -4.71 21.08 -2.47
CA LYS A 20 -5.03 21.74 -1.18
C LYS A 20 -4.14 21.30 0.00
N HIS A 21 -3.73 20.03 0.04
CA HIS A 21 -2.87 19.52 1.11
C HIS A 21 -1.41 19.84 0.87
N VAL A 22 -0.99 19.86 -0.39
CA VAL A 22 0.34 20.32 -0.79
C VAL A 22 0.54 21.77 -0.40
N PHE A 23 -0.40 22.67 -0.74
CA PHE A 23 -0.29 24.08 -0.37
C PHE A 23 -0.40 24.34 1.14
N LYS A 24 -1.14 23.52 1.89
CA LYS A 24 -1.20 23.63 3.36
C LYS A 24 0.11 23.22 4.04
N MET A 25 0.91 22.35 3.42
CA MET A 25 2.23 21.90 3.90
C MET A 25 2.28 21.48 5.38
N SER A 26 1.24 20.83 5.91
CA SER A 26 1.29 20.43 7.32
C SER A 26 2.33 19.33 7.53
N LYS A 27 3.12 19.44 8.61
CA LYS A 27 4.17 18.45 8.93
C LYS A 27 3.62 17.02 8.97
N LYS A 28 2.44 16.84 9.57
CA LYS A 28 1.74 15.55 9.62
C LYS A 28 1.38 15.01 8.24
N TYR A 29 0.92 15.87 7.33
CA TYR A 29 0.60 15.45 5.96
C TYR A 29 1.85 15.01 5.21
N LEU A 30 2.91 15.82 5.26
CA LEU A 30 4.17 15.52 4.56
C LEU A 30 4.82 14.23 5.09
N ALA A 31 4.80 14.02 6.42
CA ALA A 31 5.27 12.77 7.02
C ALA A 31 4.48 11.56 6.48
N ASN A 32 3.15 11.63 6.45
CA ASN A 32 2.32 10.54 5.93
C ASN A 32 2.54 10.27 4.43
N VAL A 33 2.82 11.32 3.63
CA VAL A 33 3.18 11.15 2.22
C VAL A 33 4.54 10.46 2.09
N ALA A 34 5.54 10.87 2.89
CA ALA A 34 6.86 10.23 2.90
C ALA A 34 6.78 8.74 3.24
N LEU A 35 5.94 8.35 4.22
CA LEU A 35 5.69 6.94 4.56
C LEU A 35 5.16 6.13 3.37
N LYS A 36 4.29 6.73 2.54
CA LYS A 36 3.74 6.08 1.34
C LYS A 36 4.77 5.97 0.21
N ILE A 37 5.59 7.00 0.04
CA ILE A 37 6.66 6.99 -0.97
C ILE A 37 7.69 5.92 -0.63
N ASN A 38 8.15 5.87 0.63
CA ASN A 38 9.17 4.92 1.08
C ASN A 38 8.79 3.47 0.76
N VAL A 39 7.56 3.06 1.05
CA VAL A 39 7.08 1.68 0.76
C VAL A 39 7.02 1.40 -0.74
N LYS A 40 6.62 2.38 -1.56
CA LYS A 40 6.53 2.19 -3.02
C LYS A 40 7.88 2.04 -3.71
N VAL A 41 8.94 2.57 -3.12
CA VAL A 41 10.31 2.41 -3.63
C VAL A 41 11.06 1.25 -2.96
N GLY A 42 10.34 0.36 -2.27
CA GLY A 42 10.89 -0.85 -1.64
C GLY A 42 11.44 -0.65 -0.22
N GLY A 43 11.28 0.54 0.36
CA GLY A 43 11.65 0.82 1.74
C GLY A 43 10.68 0.20 2.76
N ARG A 44 11.15 0.02 4.00
CA ARG A 44 10.34 -0.41 5.14
C ARG A 44 10.27 0.72 6.16
N ASN A 45 9.07 1.12 6.56
CA ASN A 45 8.90 2.21 7.52
C ASN A 45 9.24 1.77 8.95
N THR A 46 8.78 0.58 9.33
CA THR A 46 8.96 0.00 10.65
C THR A 46 9.05 -1.53 10.52
N MET A 47 9.71 -2.16 11.50
CA MET A 47 9.67 -3.61 11.69
C MET A 47 9.48 -3.89 13.18
N LEU A 48 8.82 -5.00 13.49
CA LEU A 48 8.71 -5.49 14.87
C LEU A 48 10.11 -5.86 15.37
N ALA A 49 10.44 -5.49 16.61
CA ALA A 49 11.71 -5.90 17.21
C ALA A 49 11.87 -7.43 17.20
N ASP A 50 10.79 -8.15 17.47
CA ASP A 50 10.75 -9.61 17.41
C ASP A 50 11.00 -10.18 16.00
N ALA A 51 10.66 -9.44 14.94
CA ALA A 51 11.00 -9.86 13.57
C ALA A 51 12.52 -9.80 13.35
N ILE A 52 13.20 -8.86 14.01
CA ILE A 52 14.65 -8.67 13.90
C ILE A 52 15.38 -9.76 14.71
N SER A 53 14.90 -10.05 15.92
CA SER A 53 15.43 -11.14 16.76
C SER A 53 14.93 -12.52 16.36
N LYS A 54 14.06 -12.63 15.34
CA LYS A 54 13.43 -13.88 14.90
C LYS A 54 12.70 -14.62 16.02
N SER A 55 11.98 -13.87 16.86
CA SER A 55 11.26 -14.36 18.03
C SER A 55 9.74 -14.24 17.89
N ILE A 56 9.22 -13.99 16.68
CA ILE A 56 7.78 -14.05 16.44
C ILE A 56 7.35 -15.52 16.52
N PRO A 57 6.52 -15.91 17.52
CA PRO A 57 6.08 -17.29 17.68
C PRO A 57 5.38 -17.78 16.40
N VAL A 58 5.56 -19.05 16.03
CA VAL A 58 5.00 -19.70 14.83
C VAL A 58 5.60 -19.19 13.52
N VAL A 59 5.77 -17.87 13.36
CA VAL A 59 6.26 -17.27 12.10
C VAL A 59 7.77 -17.42 11.93
N SER A 60 8.54 -17.45 13.02
CA SER A 60 10.00 -17.49 12.97
C SER A 60 10.59 -18.91 13.09
N ASP A 61 9.76 -19.90 13.42
CA ASP A 61 10.21 -21.28 13.69
C ASP A 61 10.65 -21.99 12.39
N GLU A 62 9.99 -21.68 11.29
CA GLU A 62 10.31 -22.16 9.94
C GLU A 62 10.03 -21.06 8.89
N PRO A 63 10.60 -21.16 7.67
CA PRO A 63 10.32 -20.18 6.61
C PRO A 63 8.82 -20.04 6.30
N THR A 64 8.22 -18.96 6.82
CA THR A 64 6.78 -18.74 6.78
C THR A 64 6.42 -17.57 5.86
N ILE A 65 5.35 -17.73 5.07
CA ILE A 65 4.74 -16.69 4.24
C ILE A 65 3.35 -16.34 4.78
N ILE A 66 2.99 -15.05 4.80
CA ILE A 66 1.69 -14.57 5.26
C ILE A 66 0.89 -14.08 4.05
N PHE A 67 -0.32 -14.62 3.87
CA PHE A 67 -1.28 -14.20 2.83
C PHE A 67 -2.42 -13.40 3.44
N GLY A 68 -2.90 -12.38 2.72
CA GLY A 68 -4.19 -11.73 2.96
C GLY A 68 -5.04 -11.90 1.71
N ALA A 69 -6.36 -12.05 1.89
CA ALA A 69 -7.32 -12.17 0.80
C ALA A 69 -8.50 -11.23 1.05
N ASP A 70 -8.96 -10.54 0.01
CA ASP A 70 -10.11 -9.62 0.04
C ASP A 70 -10.98 -9.77 -1.21
N MET A 71 -12.26 -9.42 -1.09
CA MET A 71 -13.19 -9.30 -2.20
C MET A 71 -13.89 -7.94 -2.17
N SER A 72 -13.77 -7.20 -3.26
CA SER A 72 -14.41 -5.91 -3.47
C SER A 72 -15.54 -6.04 -4.50
N HIS A 73 -16.78 -5.81 -4.06
CA HIS A 73 -17.97 -5.82 -4.91
C HIS A 73 -18.25 -4.44 -5.54
N PRO A 74 -18.96 -4.40 -6.68
CA PRO A 74 -19.49 -3.17 -7.25
C PRO A 74 -20.42 -2.42 -6.29
N HIS A 75 -20.71 -1.16 -6.62
CA HIS A 75 -21.69 -0.39 -5.86
C HIS A 75 -23.09 -1.04 -5.96
N PRO A 76 -23.92 -0.99 -4.91
CA PRO A 76 -25.28 -1.51 -4.97
C PRO A 76 -26.06 -0.95 -6.16
N GLY A 77 -26.62 -1.83 -6.99
CA GLY A 77 -27.36 -1.47 -8.21
C GLY A 77 -26.54 -1.47 -9.51
N GLU A 78 -25.24 -1.77 -9.44
CA GLU A 78 -24.38 -1.93 -10.62
C GLU A 78 -24.10 -3.41 -10.92
N ASP A 79 -25.06 -4.08 -11.55
CA ASP A 79 -25.05 -5.55 -11.73
C ASP A 79 -24.12 -6.05 -12.86
N SER A 80 -23.61 -5.16 -13.72
CA SER A 80 -22.76 -5.52 -14.86
C SER A 80 -21.26 -5.50 -14.56
N SER A 81 -20.85 -4.85 -13.48
CA SER A 81 -19.44 -4.73 -13.11
C SER A 81 -18.96 -5.99 -12.38
N PRO A 82 -17.76 -6.50 -12.68
CA PRO A 82 -17.25 -7.68 -12.00
C PRO A 82 -16.84 -7.34 -10.56
N SER A 83 -16.91 -8.34 -9.68
CA SER A 83 -16.23 -8.26 -8.39
C SER A 83 -14.73 -8.52 -8.56
N ILE A 84 -13.90 -7.90 -7.72
CA ILE A 84 -12.43 -8.03 -7.75
C ILE A 84 -11.99 -8.82 -6.52
N ALA A 85 -11.23 -9.90 -6.73
CA ALA A 85 -10.55 -10.64 -5.68
C ALA A 85 -9.04 -10.29 -5.70
N SER A 86 -8.44 -10.12 -4.52
CA SER A 86 -7.02 -9.78 -4.34
C SER A 86 -6.38 -10.52 -3.19
#